data_AF-A0A4T2A4Z6-F1
#
_entry.id   AF-A0A4T2A4Z6-F1
#
_cell.length_a   1.000
_cell.length_b   1.000
_cell.length_c   1.000
_cell.angle_alpha   90.00
_cell.angle_beta   90.00
_cell.angle_gamma   90.00
#
_symmetry.space_group_name_H-M   'P 1'
#
loop_
_entity.id
_entity.type
_entity.pdbx_description
1 polymer ?
#
loop_
_entity_poly.entity_id
_entity_poly.type
_entity_poly.pdbx_seq_one_letter_code
_entity_poly.pdbx_strand_id
1 'polypeptide(L)'
;MISLGWKIAQVSERRALDATHEHLVTGLNNLVAEQMAKNQALNKAWRSTNPFVLLRWQQDNYCGELAASAEPQRGCWYWLPERAWVLYRQRFSDEWANEQRELRAWQLVDVPGSLPAASHYQRAGFALELAEVPADELAAAGY
;
A
#
# COMPACT_ATOMS: atom_id res chain seq x y z
N MET A 1 25.02 -8.12 -20.07
CA MET A 1 25.63 -6.90 -19.50
C MET A 1 24.51 -5.90 -19.34
N ILE A 2 24.05 -5.64 -18.11
CA ILE A 2 22.97 -4.66 -17.86
C ILE A 2 23.51 -3.28 -18.24
N SER A 3 22.83 -2.56 -19.13
CA SER A 3 23.25 -1.21 -19.53
C SER A 3 23.11 -0.25 -18.35
N LEU A 4 23.98 0.76 -18.26
CA LEU A 4 23.90 1.78 -17.21
C LEU A 4 22.51 2.44 -17.14
N GLY A 5 21.87 2.65 -18.30
CA GLY A 5 20.50 3.19 -18.40
C GLY A 5 19.45 2.30 -17.72
N TRP A 6 19.56 0.97 -17.84
CA TRP A 6 18.65 0.04 -17.16
C TRP A 6 18.79 0.12 -15.64
N LYS A 7 20.02 0.18 -15.15
CA LYS A 7 20.26 0.29 -13.70
C LYS A 7 19.74 1.61 -13.13
N ILE A 8 19.89 2.71 -13.87
CA ILE A 8 19.32 4.01 -13.50
C ILE A 8 17.79 3.93 -13.44
N ALA A 9 17.14 3.32 -14.43
CA ALA A 9 15.69 3.16 -14.46
C ALA A 9 15.18 2.33 -13.26
N GLN A 10 15.86 1.23 -12.93
CA GLN A 10 15.53 0.40 -11.77
C GLN A 10 15.64 1.18 -10.44
N VAL A 11 16.73 1.92 -10.23
CA VAL A 11 16.90 2.74 -9.01
C VAL A 11 15.84 3.83 -8.94
N SER A 12 15.53 4.47 -10.07
CA SER A 12 14.49 5.49 -10.14
C SER A 12 13.11 4.92 -9.81
N GLU A 13 12.77 3.75 -10.35
CA GLU A 13 11.50 3.08 -10.05
C GLU A 13 11.42 2.68 -8.58
N ARG A 14 12.51 2.16 -8.00
CA ARG A 14 12.54 1.80 -6.58
C ARG A 14 12.26 3.01 -5.68
N ARG A 15 12.90 4.15 -5.97
CA ARG A 15 12.66 5.40 -5.22
C ARG A 15 11.24 5.92 -5.37
N ALA A 16 10.68 5.85 -6.59
CA ALA A 16 9.29 6.24 -6.84
C ALA A 16 8.30 5.33 -6.08
N LEU A 17 8.59 4.03 -6.03
CA LEU A 17 7.82 3.05 -5.27
C LEU A 17 7.85 3.38 -3.77
N ASP A 18 9.05 3.56 -3.20
CA ASP A 18 9.23 3.86 -1.78
C ASP A 18 8.52 5.18 -1.41
N ALA A 19 8.65 6.23 -2.23
CA ALA A 19 7.97 7.50 -2.01
C ALA A 19 6.44 7.37 -2.08
N THR A 20 5.90 6.60 -3.03
CA THR A 20 4.44 6.38 -3.13
C THR A 20 3.92 5.64 -1.90
N HIS A 21 4.65 4.61 -1.46
CA HIS A 21 4.32 3.86 -0.26
C HIS A 21 4.32 4.77 0.99
N GLU A 22 5.36 5.60 1.18
CA GLU A 22 5.43 6.57 2.29
C GLU A 22 4.28 7.59 2.25
N HIS A 23 3.90 8.07 1.07
CA HIS A 23 2.77 8.97 0.92
C HIS A 23 1.43 8.32 1.29
N LEU A 24 1.22 7.06 0.92
CA LEU A 24 0.03 6.30 1.32
C LEU A 24 -0.04 6.15 2.84
N VAL A 25 1.06 5.70 3.46
CA VAL A 25 1.15 5.59 4.94
C VAL A 25 0.88 6.94 5.62
N THR A 26 1.48 8.02 5.11
CA THR A 26 1.27 9.37 5.63
C THR A 26 -0.19 9.82 5.50
N GLY A 27 -0.83 9.55 4.35
CA GLY A 27 -2.24 9.85 4.12
C GLY A 27 -3.16 9.10 5.08
N LEU A 28 -2.88 7.81 5.31
CA LEU A 28 -3.60 6.97 6.27
C LEU A 28 -3.46 7.48 7.72
N ASN A 29 -2.26 7.86 8.13
CA ASN A 29 -2.01 8.42 9.46
C ASN A 29 -2.71 9.77 9.67
N ASN A 30 -2.73 10.63 8.64
CA ASN A 30 -3.47 11.90 8.69
C ASN A 30 -4.98 11.66 8.83
N LEU A 31 -5.53 10.69 8.09
CA LEU A 31 -6.94 10.30 8.21
C LEU A 31 -7.26 9.85 9.65
N VAL A 32 -6.42 8.99 10.22
CA VAL A 32 -6.58 8.53 11.62
C VAL A 32 -6.59 9.72 12.58
N ALA A 33 -5.61 10.62 12.46
CA ALA A 33 -5.51 11.81 13.30
C ALA A 33 -6.76 12.72 13.17
N GLU A 34 -7.27 12.91 11.94
CA GLU A 34 -8.48 13.70 11.69
C GLU A 34 -9.73 13.05 12.31
N GLN A 35 -9.88 11.73 12.22
CA GLN A 35 -11.01 11.02 12.82
C GLN A 35 -10.96 11.06 14.36
N MET A 36 -9.77 10.90 14.94
CA MET A 36 -9.54 11.06 16.38
C MET A 36 -9.88 12.47 16.85
N ALA A 37 -9.46 13.51 16.12
CA ALA A 37 -9.80 14.90 16.43
C ALA A 37 -11.32 15.16 16.38
N LYS A 38 -12.03 14.49 15.48
CA LYS A 38 -13.51 14.50 15.39
C LYS A 38 -14.20 13.62 16.43
N ASN A 39 -13.43 12.96 17.29
CA ASN A 39 -13.93 12.02 18.30
C ASN A 39 -14.74 10.86 17.69
N GLN A 40 -14.45 10.52 16.43
CA GLN A 40 -15.06 9.44 15.67
C GLN A 40 -14.14 8.23 15.65
N ALA A 41 -14.72 7.03 15.80
CA ALA A 41 -13.97 5.80 15.63
C ALA A 41 -13.82 5.49 14.13
N LEU A 42 -12.64 5.07 13.71
CA LEU A 42 -12.47 4.40 12.42
C LEU A 42 -13.31 3.11 12.45
N ASN A 43 -14.35 3.05 11.62
CA ASN A 43 -15.18 1.86 11.49
C ASN A 43 -14.50 0.83 10.57
N LYS A 44 -15.03 -0.40 10.53
CA LYS A 44 -14.49 -1.47 9.67
C LYS A 44 -14.56 -1.16 8.16
N ALA A 45 -15.37 -0.20 7.72
CA ALA A 45 -15.52 0.15 6.32
C ALA A 45 -14.26 0.84 5.75
N TRP A 46 -13.36 1.34 6.59
CA TRP A 46 -12.08 1.88 6.13
C TRP A 46 -11.19 0.82 5.50
N ARG A 47 -11.31 -0.46 5.90
CA ARG A 47 -10.54 -1.55 5.28
C ARG A 47 -10.91 -1.78 3.81
N SER A 48 -12.11 -1.40 3.39
CA SER A 48 -12.54 -1.47 1.99
C SER A 48 -12.38 -0.13 1.25
N THR A 49 -11.85 0.90 1.92
CA THR A 49 -11.66 2.21 1.30
C THR A 49 -10.33 2.25 0.58
N ASN A 50 -10.39 2.63 -0.69
CA ASN A 50 -9.22 2.82 -1.53
C ASN A 50 -8.28 3.91 -0.95
N PRO A 51 -7.06 3.58 -0.52
CA PRO A 51 -6.17 4.54 0.13
C PRO A 51 -5.62 5.61 -0.83
N PHE A 52 -5.66 5.38 -2.15
CA PHE A 52 -5.22 6.36 -3.14
C PHE A 52 -6.12 7.61 -3.16
N VAL A 53 -7.37 7.52 -2.71
CA VAL A 53 -8.27 8.69 -2.61
C VAL A 53 -7.87 9.66 -1.50
N LEU A 54 -7.04 9.20 -0.55
CA LEU A 54 -6.52 10.01 0.56
C LEU A 54 -5.30 10.84 0.15
N LEU A 55 -4.70 10.51 -0.99
CA LEU A 55 -3.56 11.24 -1.51
C LEU A 55 -4.06 12.58 -2.07
N ARG A 56 -3.49 13.69 -1.57
CA ARG A 56 -3.80 15.06 -2.06
C ARG A 56 -3.42 15.30 -3.52
N TRP A 57 -2.61 14.41 -4.09
CA TRP A 57 -2.16 14.40 -5.47
C TRP A 57 -2.48 13.03 -6.08
N GLN A 58 -3.01 13.05 -7.30
CA GLN A 58 -3.27 11.82 -8.02
C GLN A 58 -1.94 11.22 -8.47
N GLN A 59 -1.68 9.97 -8.10
CA GLN A 59 -0.50 9.25 -8.58
C GLN A 59 -0.67 8.94 -10.06
N ASP A 60 0.23 9.44 -10.90
CA ASP A 60 0.16 9.28 -12.37
C ASP A 60 0.15 7.80 -12.81
N ASN A 61 0.70 6.93 -11.97
CA ASN A 61 0.77 5.49 -12.18
C ASN A 61 -0.29 4.71 -11.37
N TYR A 62 -1.29 5.37 -10.78
CA TYR A 62 -2.45 4.67 -10.22
C TYR A 62 -3.42 4.26 -11.34
N CYS A 63 -3.56 2.96 -11.53
CA CYS A 63 -4.28 2.36 -12.65
C CYS A 63 -5.68 1.85 -12.26
N GLY A 64 -6.14 2.13 -11.04
CA GLY A 64 -7.51 1.88 -10.59
C GLY A 64 -7.65 0.71 -9.61
N GLU A 65 -8.88 0.23 -9.48
CA GLU A 65 -9.18 -0.97 -8.72
C GLU A 65 -8.97 -2.21 -9.59
N LEU A 66 -8.35 -3.24 -9.02
CA LEU A 66 -8.10 -4.50 -9.70
C LEU A 66 -9.15 -5.51 -9.26
N ALA A 67 -9.77 -6.17 -10.23
CA ALA A 67 -10.64 -7.31 -9.96
C ALA A 67 -9.80 -8.48 -9.41
N ALA A 68 -10.42 -9.36 -8.63
CA ALA A 68 -9.74 -10.56 -8.13
C ALA A 68 -9.14 -11.40 -9.26
N SER A 69 -7.89 -11.82 -9.06
CA SER A 69 -7.10 -12.63 -10.00
C SER A 69 -6.83 -11.98 -11.36
N ALA A 70 -7.10 -10.69 -11.54
CA ALA A 70 -6.74 -9.98 -12.76
C ALA A 70 -5.24 -9.64 -12.74
N GLU A 71 -4.54 -9.84 -13.86
CA GLU A 71 -3.09 -9.61 -13.90
C GLU A 71 -2.74 -8.11 -13.84
N PRO A 72 -1.94 -7.65 -12.86
CA PRO A 72 -1.53 -6.25 -12.77
C PRO A 72 -0.50 -5.91 -13.85
N GLN A 73 -0.69 -4.75 -14.49
CA GLN A 73 0.25 -4.21 -15.47
C GLN A 73 1.54 -3.71 -14.81
N ARG A 74 2.65 -3.77 -15.56
CA ARG A 74 3.96 -3.30 -15.09
C ARG A 74 4.00 -1.77 -14.93
N GLY A 75 4.45 -1.36 -13.76
CA GLY A 75 4.56 -0.01 -13.24
C GLY A 75 3.22 0.69 -13.05
N CYS A 76 2.20 -0.08 -12.69
CA CYS A 76 0.92 0.40 -12.25
C CYS A 76 0.73 0.07 -10.77
N TRP A 77 0.18 1.03 -10.03
CA TRP A 77 -0.39 0.82 -8.72
C TRP A 77 -1.86 0.45 -8.85
N TYR A 78 -2.31 -0.53 -8.06
CA TYR A 78 -3.71 -0.92 -7.98
C TYR A 78 -4.19 -1.00 -6.54
N TRP A 79 -5.50 -0.83 -6.37
CA TRP A 79 -6.22 -1.18 -5.15
C TRP A 79 -7.02 -2.47 -5.37
N LEU A 80 -6.86 -3.46 -4.51
CA LEU A 80 -7.65 -4.69 -4.51
C LEU A 80 -8.58 -4.69 -3.29
N PRO A 81 -9.84 -4.27 -3.45
CA PRO A 81 -10.75 -4.02 -2.33
C PRO A 81 -11.09 -5.28 -1.54
N GLU A 82 -11.17 -6.44 -2.19
CA GLU A 82 -11.54 -7.72 -1.55
C GLU A 82 -10.58 -8.15 -0.44
N ARG A 83 -9.30 -7.76 -0.57
CA ARG A 83 -8.23 -8.15 0.37
C ARG A 83 -7.66 -6.97 1.16
N ALA A 84 -8.15 -5.77 0.87
CA ALA A 84 -7.59 -4.52 1.34
C ALA A 84 -6.11 -4.36 0.94
N TRP A 85 -5.75 -4.74 -0.30
CA TRP A 85 -4.36 -4.73 -0.76
C TRP A 85 -4.07 -3.58 -1.71
N VAL A 86 -2.89 -2.99 -1.55
CA VAL A 86 -2.25 -2.14 -2.55
C VAL A 86 -1.24 -2.99 -3.30
N LEU A 87 -1.28 -2.97 -4.63
CA LEU A 87 -0.42 -3.77 -5.50
C LEU A 87 0.46 -2.87 -6.38
N TYR A 88 1.71 -3.28 -6.59
CA TYR A 88 2.60 -2.67 -7.59
C TYR A 88 3.44 -3.73 -8.29
N ARG A 89 3.41 -3.78 -9.62
CA ARG A 89 4.30 -4.64 -10.41
C ARG A 89 5.45 -3.82 -10.98
N GLN A 90 6.69 -4.20 -10.74
CA GLN A 90 7.87 -3.47 -11.23
C GLN A 90 8.04 -3.59 -12.76
N ARG A 91 8.52 -2.52 -13.41
CA ARG A 91 8.88 -2.50 -14.84
C ARG A 91 10.31 -2.98 -15.06
N PHE A 92 11.20 -2.66 -14.12
CA PHE A 92 12.64 -2.87 -14.23
C PHE A 92 13.12 -3.86 -13.15
N SER A 93 12.63 -5.10 -13.23
CA SER A 93 13.15 -6.24 -12.47
C SER A 93 14.44 -6.76 -13.12
N ASP A 94 15.30 -7.42 -12.34
CA ASP A 94 16.44 -8.13 -12.92
C ASP A 94 15.92 -9.34 -13.71
N GLU A 95 16.49 -9.66 -14.87
CA GLU A 95 16.11 -10.82 -15.71
C GLU A 95 16.23 -12.19 -15.00
N TRP A 96 16.86 -12.22 -13.82
CA TRP A 96 16.98 -13.40 -12.94
C TRP A 96 16.03 -13.37 -11.73
N ALA A 97 15.25 -12.31 -11.57
CA ALA A 97 14.20 -12.26 -10.58
C ALA A 97 12.98 -12.97 -11.18
N ASN A 98 12.57 -14.10 -10.58
CA ASN A 98 11.32 -14.78 -10.92
C ASN A 98 10.15 -13.76 -11.00
N GLU A 99 9.16 -14.00 -11.87
CA GLU A 99 7.99 -13.12 -12.07
C GLU A 99 7.30 -12.71 -10.75
N GLN A 100 7.32 -13.61 -9.75
CA GLN A 100 6.81 -13.38 -8.39
C GLN A 100 7.55 -12.29 -7.59
N ARG A 101 8.79 -11.93 -7.96
CA ARG A 101 9.53 -10.82 -7.34
C ARG A 101 9.20 -9.46 -7.94
N GLU A 102 8.54 -9.44 -9.10
CA GLU A 102 8.12 -8.19 -9.75
C GLU A 102 6.90 -7.60 -9.08
N LEU A 103 6.00 -8.43 -8.56
CA LEU A 103 4.79 -7.99 -7.90
C LEU A 103 5.02 -7.83 -6.39
N ARG A 104 4.66 -6.66 -5.89
CA ARG A 104 4.63 -6.34 -4.46
C ARG A 104 3.21 -6.02 -4.04
N ALA A 105 2.87 -6.45 -2.83
CA ALA A 105 1.60 -6.17 -2.21
C ALA A 105 1.79 -5.66 -0.80
N TRP A 106 0.92 -4.74 -0.39
CA TRP A 106 0.81 -4.28 0.98
C TRP A 106 -0.63 -4.34 1.42
N GLN A 107 -0.89 -5.00 2.54
CA GLN A 107 -2.22 -5.08 3.13
C GLN A 107 -2.45 -3.90 4.07
N LEU A 108 -3.59 -3.25 3.90
CA LEU A 108 -4.09 -2.27 4.84
C LEU A 108 -4.57 -2.98 6.12
N VAL A 109 -3.88 -2.75 7.23
CA VAL A 109 -4.19 -3.35 8.53
C VAL A 109 -4.38 -2.28 9.60
N ASP A 110 -5.28 -2.54 10.54
CA ASP A 110 -5.36 -1.82 11.81
C ASP A 110 -4.35 -2.38 12.79
N VAL A 111 -3.55 -1.49 13.36
CA VAL A 111 -2.61 -1.81 14.43
C VAL A 111 -3.11 -1.20 15.73
N PRO A 112 -3.24 -1.97 16.82
CA PRO A 112 -3.59 -1.42 18.12
C PRO A 112 -2.57 -0.35 18.53
N GLY A 113 -3.03 0.90 18.65
CA GLY A 113 -2.18 1.98 19.12
C GLY A 113 -2.02 1.86 20.64
N SER A 114 -0.82 1.51 21.11
CA SER A 114 -0.45 1.78 22.49
C SER A 114 -0.12 3.27 22.60
N LEU A 115 -1.06 4.07 23.08
CA LEU A 115 -0.77 5.42 23.57
C LEU A 115 -0.59 5.34 25.09
N PRO A 116 0.65 5.32 25.61
CA PRO A 116 0.87 5.38 27.05
C PRO A 116 0.86 6.84 27.50
N ALA A 117 -0.32 7.45 27.60
CA ALA A 117 -0.61 8.63 28.44
C ALA A 117 -1.97 9.23 28.08
N ALA A 118 -3.04 8.74 28.71
CA ALA A 118 -4.16 9.54 29.21
C ALA A 118 -5.19 8.57 29.80
N SER A 119 -5.08 8.36 31.11
CA SER A 119 -6.19 7.87 31.91
C SER A 119 -7.45 8.68 31.57
N HIS A 120 -8.53 7.98 31.19
CA HIS A 120 -9.92 8.45 31.02
C HIS A 120 -10.57 8.47 29.62
N TYR A 121 -9.89 8.12 28.53
CA TYR A 121 -10.59 7.84 27.26
C TYR A 121 -10.40 6.39 26.82
N GLN A 122 -11.40 5.54 27.10
CA GLN A 122 -11.57 4.19 26.56
C GLN A 122 -11.94 4.23 25.07
N ARG A 123 -11.18 4.95 24.25
CA ARG A 123 -11.18 4.74 22.80
C ARG A 123 -9.79 4.24 22.46
N ALA A 124 -9.69 2.94 22.21
CA ALA A 124 -8.50 2.36 21.59
C ALA A 124 -8.20 3.19 20.33
N GLY A 125 -7.12 3.98 20.38
CA GLY A 125 -6.55 4.57 19.17
C GLY A 125 -6.00 3.42 18.35
N PHE A 126 -6.37 3.33 17.07
CA PHE A 126 -5.77 2.37 16.14
C PHE A 126 -5.00 3.17 15.11
N ALA A 127 -3.81 2.69 14.73
CA ALA A 127 -3.08 3.17 13.57
C ALA A 127 -3.50 2.36 12.32
N LEU A 128 -3.31 2.93 11.14
CA LEU A 128 -3.46 2.21 9.88
C LEU A 128 -2.07 2.03 9.26
N GLU A 129 -1.73 0.80 8.92
CA GLU A 129 -0.44 0.44 8.32
C GLU A 129 -0.63 -0.27 6.99
N LEU A 130 0.43 -0.23 6.17
CA LEU A 130 0.58 -1.01 4.95
C LEU A 130 1.62 -2.10 5.21
N ALA A 131 1.16 -3.27 5.64
CA ALA A 131 2.01 -4.41 5.94
C ALA A 131 2.40 -5.15 4.65
N GLU A 132 3.68 -5.45 4.45
CA GLU A 132 4.12 -6.22 3.27
C GLU A 132 3.46 -7.61 3.27
N VAL A 133 2.84 -7.96 2.14
CA VAL A 133 2.21 -9.26 1.95
C VAL A 133 3.27 -10.25 1.48
N PRO A 134 3.45 -11.39 2.17
CA PRO A 134 4.40 -12.43 1.76
C PRO A 134 4.11 -13.00 0.37
N ALA A 135 5.16 -13.44 -0.33
CA ALA A 135 5.05 -13.98 -1.68
C ALA A 135 4.20 -15.25 -1.78
N ASP A 136 4.17 -16.08 -0.73
CA ASP A 136 3.32 -17.26 -0.63
C ASP A 136 1.84 -16.91 -0.49
N GLU A 137 1.51 -15.82 0.21
CA GLU A 137 0.14 -15.31 0.32
C GLU A 137 -0.33 -14.69 -1.01
N LEU A 138 0.55 -13.96 -1.70
CA LEU A 138 0.32 -13.48 -3.07
C LEU A 138 0.02 -14.65 -4.02
N ALA A 139 0.86 -15.68 -4.03
CA ALA A 139 0.68 -16.86 -4.86
C ALA A 139 -0.62 -17.60 -4.57
N ALA A 140 -0.97 -17.76 -3.28
CA ALA A 140 -2.24 -18.37 -2.87
C ALA A 140 -3.46 -17.55 -3.30
N ALA A 141 -3.30 -16.23 -3.48
CA ALA A 141 -4.33 -15.33 -3.98
C ALA A 141 -4.44 -15.32 -5.53
N GLY A 142 -3.56 -16.03 -6.23
CA GLY A 142 -3.54 -16.11 -7.69
C GLY A 142 -2.66 -15.06 -8.37
N TYR A 143 -1.65 -14.54 -7.66
CA TYR A 143 -0.76 -13.47 -8.11
C TYR A 143 0.72 -13.83 -8.04
#